data_AF-A0AAU1HQI2-F1
#
_entry.id   AF-A0AAU1HQI2-F1
#
_cell.length_a   1.000
_cell.length_b   1.000
_cell.length_c   1.000
_cell.angle_alpha   90.00
_cell.angle_beta   90.00
_cell.angle_gamma   90.00
#
_symmetry.space_group_name_H-M   'P 1'
#
loop_
_entity.id
_entity.type
_entity.pdbx_description
1 polymer ?
#
loop_
_entity_poly.entity_id
_entity_poly.type
_entity_poly.pdbx_seq_one_letter_code
_entity_poly.pdbx_strand_id
1 'polypeptide(L)'
;MTRLVLFGAPLAIVASIVLNHGDSEAPTVVGQAATGATGGTTATPRPGQGSDEAADAERIASVPPGLAAPAMKETASRLVSSAEASTLDWRSRYGAIDDIGDGTGYTAGIIGFCSGTGDMLHLVESYTKGHPDNPLARFLPALRKVDGSDSHEGLDPGFTDAWHQAAGEPAFREAQDRTRDELYFDPAVRLAKLDGLGTLGQFVYYDAMVLHGPGVEADGFYGIRDAATASADTVAEGGDEKAYLNAFLDASRSAIKARKVQRDTTRIDTAQRVFLRAGNLGLEKPLVWRVYGETFRLD
;
A
#
# COMPACT_ATOMS: atom_id res chain seq x y z
N MET A 1 29.18 -14.08 34.02
CA MET A 1 29.63 -13.62 32.70
C MET A 1 28.45 -12.95 32.01
N THR A 2 28.41 -11.62 32.08
CA THR A 2 27.32 -10.77 31.58
C THR A 2 27.44 -10.65 30.07
N ARG A 3 26.44 -11.12 29.32
CA ARG A 3 26.35 -10.92 27.86
C ARG A 3 25.59 -9.63 27.60
N LEU A 4 26.33 -8.61 27.17
CA LEU A 4 25.81 -7.39 26.56
C LEU A 4 25.27 -7.76 25.17
N VAL A 5 23.98 -7.53 24.91
CA VAL A 5 23.39 -7.62 23.58
C VAL A 5 23.43 -6.21 22.99
N LEU A 6 24.32 -5.98 22.03
CA LEU A 6 24.29 -4.77 21.20
C LEU A 6 23.12 -4.89 20.20
N PHE A 7 22.10 -4.07 20.36
CA PHE A 7 21.21 -3.67 19.28
C PHE A 7 21.87 -2.52 18.53
N GLY A 8 22.01 -2.65 17.21
CA GLY A 8 22.58 -1.61 16.36
C GLY A 8 23.23 -2.20 15.12
N ALA A 9 22.41 -2.59 14.14
CA ALA A 9 22.84 -2.62 12.74
C ALA A 9 22.38 -1.30 12.10
N PRO A 10 23.27 -0.55 11.43
CA PRO A 10 22.98 0.80 10.97
C PRO A 10 22.13 0.79 9.70
N LEU A 11 21.02 1.53 9.71
CA LEU A 11 20.35 2.03 8.51
C LEU A 11 21.31 2.96 7.77
N ALA A 12 22.03 2.43 6.78
CA ALA A 12 22.86 3.21 5.88
C ALA A 12 22.11 3.46 4.57
N ILE A 13 21.15 4.38 4.59
CA ILE A 13 20.73 5.08 3.36
C ILE A 13 21.66 6.28 3.25
N VAL A 14 22.68 6.15 2.39
CA VAL A 14 23.64 7.22 2.11
C VAL A 14 22.90 8.35 1.37
N ALA A 15 22.58 9.41 2.09
CA ALA A 15 22.20 10.68 1.50
C ALA A 15 23.40 11.28 0.76
N SER A 16 23.28 11.46 -0.56
CA SER A 16 24.19 12.30 -1.33
C SER A 16 23.41 13.54 -1.78
N ILE A 17 23.43 14.59 -0.94
CA ILE A 17 23.02 15.94 -1.30
C ILE A 17 24.28 16.71 -1.68
N VAL A 18 24.42 17.05 -2.96
CA VAL A 18 25.27 18.16 -3.40
C VAL A 18 24.46 19.03 -4.36
N LEU A 19 23.98 20.14 -3.77
CA LEU A 19 23.81 21.48 -4.33
C LEU A 19 23.70 21.62 -5.85
N ASN A 20 22.51 22.03 -6.31
CA ASN A 20 22.43 23.13 -7.26
C ASN A 20 21.23 24.02 -6.92
N HIS A 21 21.51 25.25 -6.49
CA HIS A 21 20.51 26.29 -6.30
C HIS A 21 20.08 26.79 -7.67
N GLY A 22 18.80 26.66 -7.98
CA GLY A 22 18.15 27.30 -9.12
C GLY A 22 16.78 27.77 -8.67
N ASP A 23 16.64 29.09 -8.54
CA ASP A 23 15.39 29.76 -8.23
C ASP A 23 14.30 29.29 -9.20
N SER A 24 13.24 28.69 -8.68
CA SER A 24 12.01 28.46 -9.43
C SER A 24 10.85 28.50 -8.46
N GLU A 25 10.11 29.59 -8.58
CA GLU A 25 8.89 29.95 -7.88
C GLU A 25 7.90 28.77 -7.85
N ALA A 26 7.39 28.44 -6.66
CA ALA A 26 6.41 27.37 -6.48
C ALA A 26 5.06 27.77 -7.14
N PRO A 27 4.41 26.88 -7.91
CA PRO A 27 3.12 27.21 -8.50
C PRO A 27 2.02 27.24 -7.43
N THR A 28 1.30 28.35 -7.39
CA THR A 28 0.13 28.60 -6.56
C THR A 28 -1.00 27.63 -6.91
N VAL A 29 -1.32 26.70 -6.01
CA VAL A 29 -2.54 25.89 -6.11
C VAL A 29 -3.72 26.75 -5.66
N VAL A 30 -4.58 27.11 -6.62
CA VAL A 30 -5.86 27.76 -6.34
C VAL A 30 -6.79 26.72 -5.72
N GLY A 31 -6.96 26.79 -4.40
CA GLY A 31 -7.92 25.97 -3.67
C GLY A 31 -9.35 26.25 -4.16
N GLN A 32 -10.03 25.21 -4.62
CA GLN A 32 -11.48 25.27 -4.78
C GLN A 32 -12.13 25.17 -3.40
N ALA A 33 -12.84 26.25 -3.06
CA ALA A 33 -13.61 26.39 -1.85
C ALA A 33 -14.66 25.28 -1.72
N ALA A 34 -14.70 24.68 -0.54
CA ALA A 34 -15.81 23.85 -0.08
C ALA A 34 -17.10 24.67 -0.07
N THR A 35 -18.01 24.42 -1.01
CA THR A 35 -19.41 24.80 -0.86
C THR A 35 -20.13 23.70 -0.09
N GLY A 36 -20.47 24.01 1.17
CA GLY A 36 -21.34 23.16 1.97
C GLY A 36 -22.71 22.99 1.30
N ALA A 37 -23.17 21.75 1.21
CA ALA A 37 -24.55 21.42 0.94
C ALA A 37 -25.00 20.37 1.98
N THR A 38 -25.58 20.86 3.07
CA THR A 38 -26.51 20.09 3.90
C THR A 38 -27.72 19.71 3.06
N GLY A 39 -27.88 18.42 2.78
CA GLY A 39 -29.06 17.91 2.10
C GLY A 39 -29.00 16.40 1.95
N GLY A 40 -29.58 15.67 2.91
CA GLY A 40 -29.85 14.25 2.76
C GLY A 40 -30.71 14.02 1.52
N THR A 41 -30.10 13.48 0.48
CA THR A 41 -30.81 12.94 -0.68
C THR A 41 -30.25 11.55 -0.89
N THR A 42 -31.05 10.55 -0.56
CA THR A 42 -30.88 9.18 -1.05
C THR A 42 -30.70 9.24 -2.56
N ALA A 43 -29.48 9.02 -3.04
CA ALA A 43 -29.22 8.84 -4.45
C ALA A 43 -29.95 7.56 -4.88
N THR A 44 -31.00 7.71 -5.67
CA THR A 44 -31.68 6.59 -6.31
C THR A 44 -30.66 5.86 -7.21
N PRO A 45 -30.51 4.53 -7.12
CA PRO A 45 -29.56 3.81 -7.97
C PRO A 45 -29.90 4.01 -9.44
N ARG A 46 -28.88 4.24 -10.28
CA ARG A 46 -29.02 4.21 -11.73
C ARG A 46 -29.46 2.79 -12.14
N PRO A 47 -30.47 2.59 -13.01
CA PRO A 47 -30.86 1.25 -13.43
C PRO A 47 -29.68 0.58 -14.13
N GLY A 48 -29.15 -0.51 -13.56
CA GLY A 48 -28.02 -1.29 -14.11
C GLY A 48 -26.78 -1.42 -13.22
N GLN A 49 -26.49 -0.47 -12.31
CA GLN A 49 -25.29 -0.59 -11.44
C GLN A 49 -25.40 -1.74 -10.42
N GLY A 50 -26.60 -1.96 -9.87
CA GLY A 50 -26.82 -3.05 -8.90
C GLY A 50 -26.80 -4.45 -9.53
N SER A 51 -27.03 -4.58 -10.84
CA SER A 51 -26.95 -5.89 -11.53
C SER A 51 -25.51 -6.27 -11.86
N ASP A 52 -24.67 -5.30 -12.24
CA ASP A 52 -23.27 -5.54 -12.58
C ASP A 52 -22.44 -5.85 -11.32
N GLU A 53 -22.67 -5.13 -10.21
CA GLU A 53 -22.02 -5.42 -8.93
C GLU A 53 -22.41 -6.80 -8.37
N ALA A 54 -23.68 -7.19 -8.49
CA ALA A 54 -24.15 -8.50 -8.05
C ALA A 54 -23.56 -9.64 -8.89
N ALA A 55 -23.51 -9.47 -10.22
CA ALA A 55 -22.90 -10.44 -11.13
C ALA A 55 -21.39 -10.58 -10.89
N ASP A 56 -20.70 -9.46 -10.64
CA ASP A 56 -19.30 -9.48 -10.24
C ASP A 56 -19.10 -10.22 -8.92
N ALA A 57 -19.93 -9.95 -7.91
CA ALA A 57 -19.83 -10.60 -6.61
C ALA A 57 -20.04 -12.12 -6.72
N GLU A 58 -20.99 -12.56 -7.54
CA GLU A 58 -21.21 -13.98 -7.83
C GLU A 58 -19.99 -14.60 -8.53
N ARG A 59 -19.43 -13.91 -9.53
CA ARG A 59 -18.20 -14.35 -10.22
C ARG A 59 -17.04 -14.49 -9.23
N ILE A 60 -16.81 -13.48 -8.39
CA ILE A 60 -15.74 -13.48 -7.38
C ILE A 60 -15.92 -14.61 -6.36
N ALA A 61 -17.16 -14.88 -5.94
CA ALA A 61 -17.48 -15.96 -5.02
C ALA A 61 -17.26 -17.35 -5.62
N SER A 62 -17.37 -17.48 -6.95
CA SER A 62 -17.12 -18.75 -7.67
C SER A 62 -15.64 -19.08 -7.86
N VAL A 63 -14.75 -18.08 -7.75
CA VAL A 63 -13.30 -18.25 -7.91
C VAL A 63 -12.69 -18.68 -6.56
N PRO A 64 -11.68 -19.58 -6.55
CA PRO A 64 -10.96 -19.94 -5.32
C PRO A 64 -10.50 -18.72 -4.51
N PRO A 65 -10.34 -18.86 -3.17
CA PRO A 65 -9.94 -17.73 -2.33
C PRO A 65 -8.64 -17.06 -2.78
N GLY A 66 -7.67 -17.84 -3.26
CA GLY A 66 -6.37 -17.33 -3.70
C GLY A 66 -5.65 -16.61 -2.56
N LEU A 67 -5.27 -15.36 -2.78
CA LEU A 67 -4.60 -14.52 -1.79
C LEU A 67 -5.48 -14.27 -0.55
N ALA A 68 -6.82 -14.27 -0.71
CA ALA A 68 -7.76 -14.08 0.39
C ALA A 68 -7.81 -15.28 1.38
N ALA A 69 -7.21 -16.42 1.04
CA ALA A 69 -7.04 -17.50 2.02
C ALA A 69 -6.16 -17.02 3.18
N PRO A 70 -6.49 -17.27 4.47
CA PRO A 70 -5.74 -16.73 5.60
C PRO A 70 -4.22 -17.00 5.55
N ALA A 71 -3.81 -18.20 5.14
CA ALA A 71 -2.39 -18.56 5.01
C ALA A 71 -1.69 -17.81 3.86
N MET A 72 -2.41 -17.53 2.77
CA MET A 72 -1.89 -16.75 1.65
C MET A 72 -1.82 -15.26 1.97
N LYS A 73 -2.79 -14.73 2.73
CA LYS A 73 -2.77 -13.35 3.24
C LYS A 73 -1.60 -13.11 4.19
N GLU A 74 -1.31 -14.09 5.07
CA GLU A 74 -0.09 -14.07 5.89
C GLU A 74 1.17 -14.08 5.01
N THR A 75 1.21 -14.91 3.97
CA THR A 75 2.35 -14.94 3.02
C THR A 75 2.52 -13.60 2.30
N ALA A 76 1.43 -12.99 1.83
CA ALA A 76 1.42 -11.67 1.18
C ALA A 76 1.96 -10.59 2.10
N SER A 77 1.52 -10.57 3.36
CA SER A 77 1.97 -9.58 4.36
C SER A 77 3.48 -9.65 4.59
N ARG A 78 4.05 -10.87 4.60
CA ARG A 78 5.51 -11.06 4.72
C ARG A 78 6.28 -10.63 3.47
N LEU A 79 5.73 -10.90 2.29
CA LEU A 79 6.31 -10.46 1.03
C LEU A 79 6.36 -8.93 0.95
N VAL A 80 5.24 -8.25 1.23
CA VAL A 80 5.17 -6.78 1.28
C VAL A 80 6.15 -6.23 2.33
N SER A 81 6.13 -6.76 3.55
CA SER A 81 7.03 -6.32 4.63
C SER A 81 8.52 -6.50 4.29
N SER A 82 8.88 -7.48 3.46
CA SER A 82 10.27 -7.61 2.99
C SER A 82 10.71 -6.45 2.10
N ALA A 83 9.78 -5.84 1.37
CA ALA A 83 10.04 -4.68 0.50
C ALA A 83 9.83 -3.34 1.19
N GLU A 84 8.89 -3.24 2.13
CA GLU A 84 8.64 -1.99 2.87
C GLU A 84 9.62 -1.81 4.04
N ALA A 85 10.08 -2.91 4.65
CA ALA A 85 10.81 -2.85 5.91
C ALA A 85 11.93 -3.89 6.07
N SER A 86 12.34 -4.58 5.00
CA SER A 86 13.41 -5.59 5.00
C SER A 86 13.26 -6.64 6.12
N THR A 87 12.03 -7.05 6.43
CA THR A 87 11.74 -8.07 7.44
C THR A 87 10.54 -8.92 7.08
N LEU A 88 10.54 -10.18 7.47
CA LEU A 88 9.37 -11.07 7.38
C LEU A 88 8.46 -10.95 8.61
N ASP A 89 8.92 -10.34 9.70
CA ASP A 89 8.08 -10.08 10.88
C ASP A 89 7.27 -8.80 10.68
N TRP A 90 6.28 -8.86 9.79
CA TRP A 90 5.43 -7.72 9.44
C TRP A 90 4.66 -7.16 10.64
N ARG A 91 4.33 -8.00 11.64
CA ARG A 91 3.60 -7.57 12.84
C ARG A 91 4.44 -6.67 13.74
N SER A 92 5.76 -6.77 13.70
CA SER A 92 6.60 -5.80 14.42
C SER A 92 6.44 -4.36 13.91
N ARG A 93 5.79 -4.16 12.75
CA ARG A 93 5.59 -2.84 12.13
C ARG A 93 4.39 -2.05 12.60
N TYR A 94 3.48 -2.61 13.40
CA TYR A 94 2.33 -1.84 13.91
C TYR A 94 2.73 -0.52 14.58
N GLY A 95 3.82 -0.53 15.35
CA GLY A 95 4.32 0.67 16.04
C GLY A 95 5.37 1.45 15.27
N ALA A 96 5.75 1.05 14.05
CA ALA A 96 6.72 1.80 13.26
C ALA A 96 6.12 3.14 12.83
N ILE A 97 6.89 4.21 12.93
CA ILE A 97 6.55 5.56 12.47
C ILE A 97 7.85 6.33 12.27
N ASP A 98 8.03 6.93 11.09
CA ASP A 98 9.19 7.76 10.76
C ASP A 98 8.82 8.70 9.61
N ASP A 99 9.54 9.80 9.44
CA ASP A 99 9.51 10.57 8.19
C ASP A 99 10.79 10.24 7.41
N ILE A 100 10.60 9.52 6.30
CA ILE A 100 11.71 9.03 5.47
C ILE A 100 12.16 10.06 4.42
N GLY A 101 11.59 11.27 4.43
CA GLY A 101 11.95 12.36 3.53
C GLY A 101 11.53 12.15 2.08
N ASP A 102 10.46 11.37 1.85
CA ASP A 102 9.93 11.12 0.50
C ASP A 102 8.82 12.10 0.08
N GLY A 103 8.48 13.05 0.96
CA GLY A 103 7.48 14.09 0.71
C GLY A 103 6.06 13.70 1.10
N THR A 104 5.87 12.61 1.85
CA THR A 104 4.55 12.17 2.35
C THR A 104 4.33 12.41 3.86
N GLY A 105 5.31 13.04 4.52
CA GLY A 105 5.32 13.28 5.97
C GLY A 105 5.63 12.00 6.74
N TYR A 106 4.95 11.79 7.87
CA TYR A 106 5.09 10.55 8.63
C TYR A 106 4.56 9.36 7.85
N THR A 107 5.37 8.31 7.70
CA THR A 107 5.02 6.97 7.23
C THR A 107 4.98 6.00 8.42
N ALA A 108 3.89 5.26 8.59
CA ALA A 108 3.68 4.46 9.80
C ALA A 108 2.92 3.15 9.60
N GLY A 109 3.10 2.20 10.52
CA GLY A 109 2.31 0.97 10.59
C GLY A 109 2.70 -0.11 9.59
N ILE A 110 1.83 -1.11 9.45
CA ILE A 110 2.11 -2.38 8.76
C ILE A 110 2.27 -2.30 7.23
N ILE A 111 1.83 -1.20 6.61
CA ILE A 111 1.94 -0.96 5.16
C ILE A 111 2.44 0.45 4.82
N GLY A 112 2.89 1.22 5.83
CA GLY A 112 3.36 2.59 5.61
C GLY A 112 2.24 3.59 5.31
N PHE A 113 1.24 3.69 6.19
CA PHE A 113 0.22 4.75 6.12
C PHE A 113 0.89 6.11 6.25
N CYS A 114 0.55 7.09 5.39
CA CYS A 114 1.22 8.39 5.42
C CYS A 114 0.31 9.55 5.86
N SER A 115 0.86 10.52 6.60
CA SER A 115 0.11 11.69 7.04
C SER A 115 -0.32 12.59 5.88
N GLY A 116 0.44 12.58 4.79
CA GLY A 116 0.20 13.39 3.59
C GLY A 116 -0.67 12.76 2.51
N THR A 117 -1.11 11.50 2.67
CA THR A 117 -1.83 10.74 1.62
C THR A 117 -3.26 10.34 2.01
N GLY A 118 -3.78 10.87 3.12
CA GLY A 118 -5.14 10.67 3.60
C GLY A 118 -5.43 9.34 4.29
N ASP A 119 -4.65 8.30 4.04
CA ASP A 119 -4.83 6.95 4.61
C ASP A 119 -4.50 6.88 6.11
N MET A 120 -3.47 7.59 6.59
CA MET A 120 -3.22 7.71 8.03
C MET A 120 -4.37 8.44 8.74
N LEU A 121 -4.88 9.52 8.14
CA LEU A 121 -6.04 10.24 8.65
C LEU A 121 -7.26 9.31 8.74
N HIS A 122 -7.54 8.56 7.66
CA HIS A 122 -8.63 7.59 7.62
C HIS A 122 -8.51 6.53 8.73
N LEU A 123 -7.31 5.96 8.92
CA LEU A 123 -7.03 5.01 9.99
C LEU A 123 -7.35 5.60 11.37
N VAL A 124 -6.83 6.79 11.67
CA VAL A 124 -7.00 7.42 12.99
C VAL A 124 -8.46 7.81 13.22
N GLU A 125 -9.19 8.29 12.19
CA GLU A 125 -10.62 8.57 12.29
C GLU A 125 -11.44 7.31 12.57
N SER A 126 -11.18 6.22 11.83
CA SER A 126 -11.85 4.93 12.01
C SER A 126 -11.59 4.34 13.39
N TYR A 127 -10.32 4.36 13.84
CA TYR A 127 -9.96 3.90 15.18
C TYR A 127 -10.65 4.72 16.28
N THR A 128 -10.63 6.06 16.15
CA THR A 128 -11.22 6.98 17.13
C THR A 128 -12.73 6.85 17.22
N LYS A 129 -13.43 6.51 16.13
CA LYS A 129 -14.87 6.25 16.16
C LYS A 129 -15.26 5.12 17.11
N GLY A 130 -14.43 4.07 17.22
CA GLY A 130 -14.64 2.96 18.15
C GLY A 130 -14.02 3.18 19.54
N HIS A 131 -13.01 4.04 19.62
CA HIS A 131 -12.20 4.27 20.82
C HIS A 131 -11.97 5.78 21.01
N PRO A 132 -12.98 6.56 21.44
CA PRO A 132 -12.91 8.02 21.41
C PRO A 132 -11.81 8.63 22.28
N ASP A 133 -11.44 7.96 23.37
CA ASP A 133 -10.43 8.44 24.34
C ASP A 133 -9.00 7.95 24.03
N ASN A 134 -8.76 7.43 22.82
CA ASN A 134 -7.44 6.92 22.44
C ASN A 134 -6.38 8.05 22.32
N PRO A 135 -5.08 7.74 22.45
CA PRO A 135 -4.03 8.78 22.48
C PRO A 135 -3.85 9.54 21.16
N LEU A 136 -4.34 9.02 20.04
CA LEU A 136 -4.27 9.64 18.71
C LEU A 136 -5.41 10.63 18.44
N ALA A 137 -6.54 10.53 19.16
CA ALA A 137 -7.74 11.33 18.92
C ALA A 137 -7.47 12.84 18.91
N ARG A 138 -6.59 13.32 19.80
CA ARG A 138 -6.22 14.74 19.91
C ARG A 138 -5.51 15.29 18.66
N PHE A 139 -4.94 14.43 17.82
CA PHE A 139 -4.19 14.80 16.62
C PHE A 139 -5.06 14.87 15.37
N LEU A 140 -6.32 14.42 15.42
CA LEU A 140 -7.22 14.47 14.25
C LEU A 140 -7.33 15.86 13.61
N PRO A 141 -7.43 16.99 14.36
CA PRO A 141 -7.44 18.31 13.74
C PRO A 141 -6.14 18.66 13.01
N ALA A 142 -4.99 18.17 13.49
CA ALA A 142 -3.69 18.39 12.84
C ALA A 142 -3.55 17.50 11.60
N LEU A 143 -3.88 16.20 11.70
CA LEU A 143 -3.90 15.27 10.57
C LEU A 143 -4.73 15.80 9.40
N ARG A 144 -5.93 16.35 9.65
CA ARG A 144 -6.76 16.96 8.60
C ARG A 144 -6.14 18.20 7.94
N LYS A 145 -5.27 18.93 8.64
CA LYS A 145 -4.62 20.13 8.11
C LYS A 145 -3.38 19.80 7.29
N VAL A 146 -2.64 18.78 7.71
CA VAL A 146 -1.39 18.40 7.04
C VAL A 146 -1.61 17.42 5.90
N ASP A 147 -2.78 16.77 5.81
CA ASP A 147 -3.14 15.91 4.69
C ASP A 147 -2.95 16.62 3.33
N GLY A 148 -2.28 15.94 2.40
CA GLY A 148 -1.80 16.52 1.14
C GLY A 148 -0.43 17.22 1.21
N SER A 149 0.28 17.17 2.33
CA SER A 149 1.63 17.73 2.51
C SER A 149 2.54 16.83 3.37
N ASP A 150 3.83 17.18 3.44
CA ASP A 150 4.81 16.58 4.35
C ASP A 150 4.93 17.29 5.71
N SER A 151 3.98 18.18 6.03
CA SER A 151 4.05 19.00 7.26
C SER A 151 3.82 18.18 8.53
N HIS A 152 4.58 18.48 9.58
CA HIS A 152 4.40 17.93 10.93
C HIS A 152 3.67 18.90 11.88
N GLU A 153 3.12 20.00 11.36
CA GLU A 153 2.51 21.05 12.19
C GLU A 153 1.35 20.52 13.03
N GLY A 154 1.47 20.62 14.36
CA GLY A 154 0.47 20.14 15.31
C GLY A 154 0.51 18.63 15.58
N LEU A 155 1.36 17.88 14.89
CA LEU A 155 1.71 16.49 15.21
C LEU A 155 2.88 16.46 16.20
N ASP A 156 3.93 17.21 15.91
CA ASP A 156 5.14 17.23 16.74
C ASP A 156 4.96 17.97 18.08
N PRO A 157 5.68 17.55 19.12
CA PRO A 157 6.55 16.36 19.19
C PRO A 157 5.82 15.08 19.61
N GLY A 158 4.52 15.15 19.94
CA GLY A 158 3.83 14.11 20.70
C GLY A 158 3.16 13.01 19.89
N PHE A 159 3.14 13.11 18.55
CA PHE A 159 2.39 12.18 17.70
C PHE A 159 3.05 10.80 17.63
N THR A 160 4.38 10.74 17.50
CA THR A 160 5.14 9.47 17.45
C THR A 160 5.01 8.68 18.74
N ASP A 161 5.14 9.33 19.89
CA ASP A 161 4.90 8.71 21.22
C ASP A 161 3.47 8.18 21.34
N ALA A 162 2.47 8.95 20.89
CA ALA A 162 1.07 8.53 20.91
C ALA A 162 0.82 7.34 19.96
N TRP A 163 1.51 7.29 18.82
CA TRP A 163 1.46 6.16 17.88
C TRP A 163 2.02 4.90 18.52
N HIS A 164 3.20 4.98 19.14
CA HIS A 164 3.80 3.87 19.86
C HIS A 164 2.90 3.37 21.00
N GLN A 165 2.28 4.30 21.75
CA GLN A 165 1.31 3.96 22.79
C GLN A 165 0.10 3.22 22.21
N ALA A 166 -0.52 3.77 21.15
CA ALA A 166 -1.67 3.13 20.50
C ALA A 166 -1.32 1.75 19.95
N ALA A 167 -0.13 1.57 19.37
CA ALA A 167 0.32 0.28 18.81
C ALA A 167 0.47 -0.83 19.85
N GLY A 168 0.60 -0.49 21.14
CA GLY A 168 0.50 -1.45 22.24
C GLY A 168 -0.89 -2.08 22.36
N GLU A 169 -1.94 -1.36 21.97
CA GLU A 169 -3.32 -1.80 22.11
C GLU A 169 -3.73 -2.77 20.97
N PRO A 170 -4.35 -3.92 21.29
CA PRO A 170 -4.88 -4.83 20.26
C PRO A 170 -5.86 -4.16 19.30
N ALA A 171 -6.67 -3.23 19.80
CA ALA A 171 -7.67 -2.53 19.01
C ALA A 171 -7.07 -1.63 17.92
N PHE A 172 -5.93 -0.98 18.15
CA PHE A 172 -5.28 -0.18 17.11
C PHE A 172 -4.60 -1.06 16.06
N ARG A 173 -4.06 -2.21 16.48
CA ARG A 173 -3.52 -3.22 15.55
C ARG A 173 -4.59 -3.78 14.63
N GLU A 174 -5.77 -4.08 15.17
CA GLU A 174 -6.93 -4.48 14.37
C GLU A 174 -7.40 -3.36 13.44
N ALA A 175 -7.38 -2.10 13.90
CA ALA A 175 -7.71 -0.96 13.04
C ALA A 175 -6.75 -0.85 11.85
N GLN A 176 -5.44 -1.04 12.06
CA GLN A 176 -4.47 -1.09 10.97
C GLN A 176 -4.73 -2.23 9.99
N ASP A 177 -5.00 -3.44 10.50
CA ASP A 177 -5.34 -4.60 9.65
C ASP A 177 -6.58 -4.33 8.80
N ARG A 178 -7.62 -3.73 9.41
CA ARG A 178 -8.85 -3.39 8.72
C ARG A 178 -8.66 -2.31 7.68
N THR A 179 -7.93 -1.24 7.99
CA THR A 179 -7.65 -0.18 7.01
C THR A 179 -6.81 -0.68 5.84
N ARG A 180 -5.81 -1.55 6.09
CA ARG A 180 -5.09 -2.26 5.01
C ARG A 180 -6.07 -3.02 4.12
N ASP A 181 -7.00 -3.74 4.74
CA ASP A 181 -7.94 -4.60 4.04
C ASP A 181 -8.91 -3.80 3.17
N GLU A 182 -9.55 -2.79 3.76
CA GLU A 182 -10.55 -1.94 3.13
C GLU A 182 -9.97 -1.10 1.99
N LEU A 183 -8.80 -0.50 2.17
CA LEU A 183 -8.24 0.44 1.20
C LEU A 183 -7.37 -0.22 0.13
N TYR A 184 -6.70 -1.35 0.43
CA TYR A 184 -5.68 -1.92 -0.44
C TYR A 184 -5.96 -3.38 -0.81
N PHE A 185 -6.06 -4.27 0.18
CA PHE A 185 -6.07 -5.70 -0.07
C PHE A 185 -7.35 -6.17 -0.76
N ASP A 186 -8.52 -5.84 -0.20
CA ASP A 186 -9.79 -6.33 -0.73
C ASP A 186 -10.08 -5.76 -2.14
N PRO A 187 -9.88 -4.45 -2.41
CA PRO A 187 -10.01 -3.92 -3.77
C PRO A 187 -9.05 -4.58 -4.78
N ALA A 188 -7.79 -4.78 -4.40
CA ALA A 188 -6.79 -5.39 -5.28
C ALA A 188 -7.12 -6.86 -5.60
N VAL A 189 -7.47 -7.66 -4.58
CA VAL A 189 -7.84 -9.07 -4.76
C VAL A 189 -9.15 -9.19 -5.54
N ARG A 190 -10.13 -8.33 -5.26
CA ARG A 190 -11.40 -8.27 -5.99
C ARG A 190 -11.14 -8.05 -7.48
N LEU A 191 -10.37 -7.02 -7.83
CA LEU A 191 -10.10 -6.66 -9.22
C LEU A 191 -9.26 -7.72 -9.93
N ALA A 192 -8.23 -8.26 -9.28
CA ALA A 192 -7.44 -9.35 -9.83
C ALA A 192 -8.29 -10.58 -10.17
N LYS A 193 -9.27 -10.92 -9.33
CA LYS A 193 -10.23 -12.01 -9.62
C LYS A 193 -11.13 -11.69 -10.81
N LEU A 194 -11.56 -10.43 -10.97
CA LEU A 194 -12.35 -10.01 -12.12
C LEU A 194 -11.54 -10.08 -13.42
N ASP A 195 -10.24 -9.79 -13.36
CA ASP A 195 -9.30 -9.93 -14.48
C ASP A 195 -8.88 -11.39 -14.74
N GLY A 196 -9.40 -12.34 -13.94
CA GLY A 196 -9.16 -13.79 -14.07
C GLY A 196 -7.79 -14.25 -13.53
N LEU A 197 -7.14 -13.46 -12.67
CA LEU A 197 -5.80 -13.72 -12.18
C LEU A 197 -5.77 -14.72 -11.01
N GLY A 198 -4.75 -15.59 -11.03
CA GLY A 198 -4.41 -16.50 -9.95
C GLY A 198 -3.78 -15.80 -8.73
N THR A 199 -3.32 -16.60 -7.77
CA THR A 199 -2.81 -16.10 -6.48
C THR A 199 -1.61 -15.16 -6.64
N LEU A 200 -0.69 -15.44 -7.57
CA LEU A 200 0.44 -14.55 -7.87
C LEU A 200 -0.04 -13.22 -8.43
N GLY A 201 -0.98 -13.22 -9.38
CA GLY A 201 -1.50 -11.98 -9.95
C GLY A 201 -2.25 -11.13 -8.94
N GLN A 202 -3.01 -11.76 -8.04
CA GLN A 202 -3.62 -11.09 -6.88
C GLN A 202 -2.56 -10.43 -5.98
N PHE A 203 -1.44 -11.11 -5.72
CA PHE A 203 -0.33 -10.51 -4.96
C PHE A 203 0.31 -9.33 -5.70
N VAL A 204 0.55 -9.46 -7.01
CA VAL A 204 1.10 -8.38 -7.84
C VAL A 204 0.20 -7.13 -7.78
N TYR A 205 -1.12 -7.30 -7.84
CA TYR A 205 -2.05 -6.19 -7.68
C TYR A 205 -2.00 -5.58 -6.28
N TYR A 206 -2.00 -6.42 -5.25
CA TYR A 206 -1.96 -5.95 -3.87
C TYR A 206 -0.68 -5.16 -3.57
N ASP A 207 0.48 -5.69 -3.99
CA ASP A 207 1.78 -5.01 -3.84
C ASP A 207 1.82 -3.66 -4.57
N ALA A 208 1.28 -3.60 -5.78
CA ALA A 208 1.17 -2.36 -6.54
C ALA A 208 0.20 -1.37 -5.89
N MET A 209 -0.92 -1.82 -5.34
CA MET A 209 -1.88 -0.97 -4.64
C MET A 209 -1.25 -0.35 -3.39
N VAL A 210 -0.46 -1.11 -2.63
CA VAL A 210 0.29 -0.61 -1.47
C VAL A 210 1.32 0.42 -1.90
N LEU A 211 2.14 0.12 -2.93
CA LEU A 211 3.24 1.00 -3.33
C LEU A 211 2.78 2.28 -4.02
N HIS A 212 1.77 2.19 -4.88
CA HIS A 212 1.36 3.27 -5.79
C HIS A 212 0.06 3.95 -5.36
N GLY A 213 -0.65 3.37 -4.38
CA GLY A 213 -1.98 3.82 -3.98
C GLY A 213 -3.07 3.56 -5.03
N PRO A 214 -4.34 3.76 -4.67
CA PRO A 214 -5.50 3.51 -5.54
C PRO A 214 -5.75 4.63 -6.57
N GLY A 215 -4.72 5.40 -6.94
CA GLY A 215 -4.83 6.52 -7.87
C GLY A 215 -5.09 6.09 -9.32
N VAL A 216 -5.71 6.97 -10.09
CA VAL A 216 -5.96 6.81 -11.55
C VAL A 216 -4.89 7.47 -12.41
N GLU A 217 -3.96 8.21 -11.80
CA GLU A 217 -2.83 8.81 -12.50
C GLU A 217 -1.89 7.73 -13.04
N ALA A 218 -1.02 8.10 -13.98
CA ALA A 218 -0.16 7.16 -14.70
C ALA A 218 0.76 6.31 -13.80
N ASP A 219 1.13 6.84 -12.64
CA ASP A 219 1.92 6.17 -11.61
C ASP A 219 1.10 5.59 -10.46
N GLY A 220 -0.24 5.76 -10.46
CA GLY A 220 -1.18 5.10 -9.56
C GLY A 220 -1.56 3.69 -10.04
N PHE A 221 -2.14 2.88 -9.15
CA PHE A 221 -2.49 1.49 -9.46
C PHE A 221 -3.39 1.35 -10.70
N TYR A 222 -4.45 2.17 -10.82
CA TYR A 222 -5.38 2.04 -11.94
C TYR A 222 -4.75 2.49 -13.26
N GLY A 223 -3.91 3.53 -13.25
CA GLY A 223 -3.16 3.94 -14.44
C GLY A 223 -2.16 2.88 -14.90
N ILE A 224 -1.50 2.19 -13.95
CA ILE A 224 -0.62 1.05 -14.25
C ILE A 224 -1.42 -0.11 -14.86
N ARG A 225 -2.60 -0.43 -14.31
CA ARG A 225 -3.48 -1.45 -14.86
C ARG A 225 -3.92 -1.09 -16.28
N ASP A 226 -4.31 0.15 -16.53
CA ASP A 226 -4.73 0.61 -17.86
C ASP A 226 -3.59 0.52 -18.89
N ALA A 227 -2.36 0.84 -18.49
CA ALA A 227 -1.18 0.64 -19.35
C ALA A 227 -0.92 -0.85 -19.66
N ALA A 228 -1.19 -1.73 -18.69
CA ALA A 228 -1.05 -3.17 -18.85
C ALA A 228 -2.10 -3.75 -19.78
N THR A 229 -3.38 -3.41 -19.59
CA THR A 229 -4.50 -3.88 -20.43
C THR A 229 -4.42 -3.35 -21.86
N ALA A 230 -3.85 -2.16 -22.07
CA ALA A 230 -3.53 -1.66 -23.41
C ALA A 230 -2.44 -2.48 -24.13
N SER A 231 -1.62 -3.23 -23.38
CA SER A 231 -0.49 -3.99 -23.91
C SER A 231 -0.76 -5.49 -24.03
N ALA A 232 -1.63 -6.05 -23.19
CA ALA A 232 -2.02 -7.46 -23.19
C ALA A 232 -3.42 -7.64 -22.62
N ASP A 233 -4.23 -8.48 -23.25
CA ASP A 233 -5.57 -8.82 -22.76
C ASP A 233 -5.49 -9.52 -21.39
N THR A 234 -6.45 -9.24 -20.51
CA THR A 234 -6.60 -9.97 -19.25
C THR A 234 -7.00 -11.42 -19.50
N VAL A 235 -6.89 -12.29 -18.50
CA VAL A 235 -7.36 -13.68 -18.61
C VAL A 235 -8.87 -13.72 -18.83
N ALA A 236 -9.62 -12.82 -18.18
CA ALA A 236 -11.06 -12.67 -18.37
C ALA A 236 -11.45 -12.29 -19.80
N GLU A 237 -10.56 -11.62 -20.54
CA GLU A 237 -10.73 -11.25 -21.95
C GLU A 237 -10.16 -12.31 -22.91
N GLY A 238 -9.64 -13.43 -22.39
CA GLY A 238 -9.09 -14.54 -23.17
C GLY A 238 -7.57 -14.51 -23.37
N GLY A 239 -6.86 -13.61 -22.69
CA GLY A 239 -5.40 -13.50 -22.71
C GLY A 239 -4.67 -14.58 -21.89
N ASP A 240 -3.35 -14.65 -22.08
CA ASP A 240 -2.46 -15.50 -21.26
C ASP A 240 -2.06 -14.77 -19.97
N GLU A 241 -2.22 -15.43 -18.82
CA GLU A 241 -1.94 -14.81 -17.51
C GLU A 241 -0.47 -14.36 -17.39
N LYS A 242 0.49 -15.12 -17.93
CA LYS A 242 1.90 -14.73 -17.84
C LYS A 242 2.21 -13.55 -18.74
N ALA A 243 1.62 -13.47 -19.93
CA ALA A 243 1.74 -12.32 -20.81
C ALA A 243 1.18 -11.06 -20.13
N TYR A 244 -0.02 -11.15 -19.57
CA TYR A 244 -0.67 -10.06 -18.85
C TYR A 244 0.17 -9.59 -17.65
N LEU A 245 0.60 -10.52 -16.78
CA LEU A 245 1.41 -10.18 -15.61
C LEU A 245 2.78 -9.60 -15.99
N ASN A 246 3.41 -10.03 -17.09
CA ASN A 246 4.63 -9.35 -17.56
C ASN A 246 4.35 -7.90 -17.96
N ALA A 247 3.27 -7.65 -18.72
CA ALA A 247 2.88 -6.29 -19.12
C ALA A 247 2.59 -5.40 -17.89
N PHE A 248 1.88 -5.93 -16.89
CA PHE A 248 1.62 -5.20 -15.64
C PHE A 248 2.90 -4.90 -14.86
N LEU A 249 3.81 -5.89 -14.73
CA LEU A 249 5.08 -5.70 -14.05
C LEU A 249 6.01 -4.73 -14.82
N ASP A 250 5.94 -4.66 -16.15
CA ASP A 250 6.63 -3.66 -16.96
C ASP A 250 6.09 -2.24 -16.72
N ALA A 251 4.77 -2.09 -16.68
CA ALA A 251 4.12 -0.81 -16.38
C ALA A 251 4.44 -0.33 -14.95
N SER A 252 4.27 -1.19 -13.94
CA SER A 252 4.58 -0.88 -12.54
C SER A 252 6.06 -0.53 -12.34
N ARG A 253 6.97 -1.29 -12.99
CA ARG A 253 8.41 -0.99 -12.97
C ARG A 253 8.70 0.38 -13.59
N SER A 254 8.02 0.75 -14.66
CA SER A 254 8.18 2.06 -15.32
C SER A 254 7.69 3.21 -14.42
N ALA A 255 6.57 3.02 -13.73
CA ALA A 255 6.07 3.96 -12.72
C ALA A 255 7.09 4.17 -11.58
N ILE A 256 7.66 3.10 -11.02
CA ILE A 256 8.73 3.22 -10.00
C ILE A 256 9.94 4.00 -10.55
N LYS A 257 10.36 3.71 -11.80
CA LYS A 257 11.50 4.40 -12.42
C LYS A 257 11.23 5.87 -12.72
N ALA A 258 9.98 6.30 -12.82
CA ALA A 258 9.62 7.70 -13.04
C ALA A 258 9.67 8.55 -11.76
N ARG A 259 9.65 7.93 -10.57
CA ARG A 259 9.75 8.63 -9.28
C ARG A 259 11.05 9.43 -9.15
N LYS A 260 11.01 10.52 -8.39
CA LYS A 260 12.19 11.35 -8.09
C LYS A 260 13.15 10.66 -7.12
N VAL A 261 12.58 9.99 -6.12
CA VAL A 261 13.27 9.20 -5.09
C VAL A 261 12.77 7.76 -5.11
N GLN A 262 13.46 6.84 -4.45
CA GLN A 262 13.05 5.43 -4.31
C GLN A 262 12.76 4.72 -5.65
N ARG A 263 13.76 4.70 -6.55
CA ARG A 263 13.66 4.13 -7.91
C ARG A 263 14.10 2.66 -8.00
N ASP A 264 14.28 1.98 -6.87
CA ASP A 264 14.67 0.57 -6.83
C ASP A 264 13.49 -0.33 -7.23
N THR A 265 13.76 -1.31 -8.09
CA THR A 265 12.72 -2.18 -8.67
C THR A 265 12.89 -3.65 -8.26
N THR A 266 13.70 -3.94 -7.22
CA THR A 266 14.01 -5.31 -6.80
C THR A 266 12.79 -6.09 -6.32
N ARG A 267 11.79 -5.43 -5.72
CA ARG A 267 10.48 -6.03 -5.39
C ARG A 267 9.79 -6.66 -6.60
N ILE A 268 10.03 -6.11 -7.80
CA ILE A 268 9.56 -6.67 -9.07
C ILE A 268 10.62 -7.62 -9.63
N ASP A 269 11.82 -7.10 -9.88
CA ASP A 269 12.84 -7.75 -10.72
C ASP A 269 13.40 -9.04 -10.11
N THR A 270 13.59 -9.05 -8.78
CA THR A 270 14.19 -10.16 -8.04
C THR A 270 13.23 -10.81 -7.03
N ALA A 271 11.93 -10.51 -7.12
CA ALA A 271 10.88 -11.25 -6.41
C ALA A 271 9.71 -11.63 -7.33
N GLN A 272 8.79 -10.72 -7.64
CA GLN A 272 7.58 -11.05 -8.42
C GLN A 272 7.90 -11.69 -9.78
N ARG A 273 8.87 -11.14 -10.52
CA ARG A 273 9.34 -11.72 -11.79
C ARG A 273 10.05 -13.06 -11.63
N VAL A 274 10.61 -13.36 -10.46
CA VAL A 274 11.21 -14.68 -10.17
C VAL A 274 10.10 -15.72 -10.06
N PHE A 275 9.04 -15.43 -9.30
CA PHE A 275 7.89 -16.32 -9.16
C PHE A 275 7.18 -16.54 -10.50
N LEU A 276 6.97 -15.46 -11.27
CA LEU A 276 6.34 -15.53 -12.58
C LEU A 276 7.14 -16.37 -13.57
N ARG A 277 8.46 -16.17 -13.64
CA ARG A 277 9.36 -16.94 -14.52
C ARG A 277 9.43 -18.42 -14.14
N ALA A 278 9.35 -18.73 -12.85
CA ALA A 278 9.24 -20.11 -12.36
C ALA A 278 7.88 -20.76 -12.69
N GLY A 279 6.90 -19.98 -13.18
CA GLY A 279 5.54 -20.46 -13.40
C GLY A 279 4.76 -20.70 -12.12
N ASN A 280 5.21 -20.15 -10.98
CA ASN A 280 4.57 -20.34 -9.69
C ASN A 280 3.38 -19.37 -9.52
N LEU A 281 2.34 -19.56 -10.33
CA LEU A 281 1.12 -18.74 -10.31
C LEU A 281 0.31 -18.93 -9.01
N GLY A 282 0.56 -20.03 -8.28
CA GLY A 282 -0.06 -20.33 -6.99
C GLY A 282 0.60 -19.67 -5.78
N LEU A 283 1.79 -19.05 -5.93
CA LEU A 283 2.65 -18.65 -4.81
C LEU A 283 2.94 -19.81 -3.83
N GLU A 284 3.14 -21.01 -4.38
CA GLU A 284 3.46 -22.20 -3.60
C GLU A 284 4.84 -22.10 -2.98
N LYS A 285 4.95 -22.53 -1.73
CA LYS A 285 6.21 -22.58 -1.00
C LYS A 285 7.02 -23.82 -1.42
N PRO A 286 8.36 -23.78 -1.33
CA PRO A 286 9.15 -22.68 -0.77
C PRO A 286 9.27 -21.47 -1.71
N LEU A 287 9.11 -20.27 -1.17
CA LEU A 287 9.38 -19.01 -1.86
C LEU A 287 10.77 -18.52 -1.49
N VAL A 288 11.59 -18.17 -2.48
CA VAL A 288 12.90 -17.56 -2.30
C VAL A 288 13.02 -16.36 -3.22
N TRP A 289 13.39 -15.21 -2.67
CA TRP A 289 13.50 -13.97 -3.43
C TRP A 289 14.55 -13.03 -2.82
N ARG A 290 14.80 -11.90 -3.50
CA ARG A 290 15.72 -10.87 -3.03
C ARG A 290 15.10 -9.49 -3.17
N VAL A 291 15.24 -8.65 -2.13
CA VAL A 291 14.87 -7.22 -2.16
C VAL A 291 16.01 -6.43 -1.53
N TYR A 292 16.40 -5.31 -2.13
CA TYR A 292 17.54 -4.47 -1.70
C TYR A 292 18.87 -5.22 -1.47
N GLY A 293 19.06 -6.34 -2.16
CA GLY A 293 20.25 -7.18 -2.00
C GLY A 293 20.14 -8.26 -0.91
N GLU A 294 19.10 -8.23 -0.08
CA GLU A 294 18.85 -9.22 0.98
C GLU A 294 17.99 -10.39 0.51
N THR A 295 18.42 -11.61 0.81
CA THR A 295 17.69 -12.83 0.44
C THR A 295 16.69 -13.22 1.52
N PHE A 296 15.45 -13.43 1.11
CA PHE A 296 14.37 -13.89 1.97
C PHE A 296 13.89 -15.28 1.53
N ARG A 297 13.34 -16.02 2.50
CA ARG A 297 12.77 -17.35 2.27
C ARG A 297 11.51 -17.57 3.11
N LEU A 298 10.50 -18.20 2.52
CA LEU A 298 9.35 -18.77 3.23
C LEU A 298 9.21 -20.24 2.86
N ASP A 299 9.13 -21.08 3.90
CA ASP A 299 8.85 -22.52 3.80
C ASP A 299 7.36 -22.82 3.97
#